data_AF-A0A4X2K1Z8-F1
#
_entry.id   AF-A0A4X2K1Z8-F1
#
_cell.length_a   1.000
_cell.length_b   1.000
_cell.length_c   1.000
_cell.angle_alpha   90.00
_cell.angle_beta   90.00
_cell.angle_gamma   90.00
#
_symmetry.space_group_name_H-M   'P 1'
#
loop_
_entity.id
_entity.type
_entity.pdbx_description
1 polymer ?
#
loop_
_entity_poly.entity_id
_entity_poly.type
_entity_poly.pdbx_seq_one_letter_code
_entity_poly.pdbx_strand_id
1 'polypeptide(L)'
;APCPWDSPRRLLAQEGPPLHPPGAASWGRPGLGWRYLCLCRQPSVSRVWGSLRALHRSSSISLWEQVLPEKILRGAVVNVSSSWQRKSPGSGLYSNLEQYDLPYPEAIFELDYFFHNPKPFFALAKELYPGNYRPNLAHYFLRLLHDKGLLLRLYTQNIDGLERAAGIPATKLVEAHGTFASATCTVCQQSFPGEEFQVDVMADRVPCCPICTGIIKPDIVFFGEQLPQRFFLHMADFPMADLLIIIGTSLEVEPFASLCQASRRSVPRVLINRELVGPFAWQPRDNDVAQLGDIISGVETLVKALGWTKEIEDLIQRETDKDAL
;
A
#
# COMPACT_ATOMS: atom_id res chain seq x y z
N ALA A 1 22.44 -27.02 -15.97
CA ALA A 1 22.26 -26.81 -17.44
C ALA A 1 21.34 -25.60 -17.63
N PRO A 2 21.41 -24.86 -18.75
CA PRO A 2 20.40 -23.83 -19.05
C PRO A 2 19.03 -24.49 -19.25
N CYS A 3 17.94 -23.87 -18.78
CA CYS A 3 16.59 -24.39 -18.94
C CYS A 3 16.10 -24.16 -20.39
N PRO A 4 15.69 -25.22 -21.12
CA PRO A 4 15.12 -25.09 -22.45
C PRO A 4 13.59 -24.92 -22.38
N TRP A 5 13.08 -23.78 -22.82
CA TRP A 5 11.65 -23.55 -23.03
C TRP A 5 11.38 -23.18 -24.50
N ASP A 6 11.68 -24.12 -25.39
CA ASP A 6 11.15 -24.13 -26.77
C ASP A 6 9.74 -24.73 -26.79
N SER A 7 8.88 -24.21 -27.68
CA SER A 7 7.43 -24.47 -27.66
C SER A 7 7.01 -25.83 -28.27
N PRO A 8 6.07 -26.54 -27.63
CA PRO A 8 5.21 -27.52 -28.28
C PRO A 8 3.72 -27.09 -28.31
N ARG A 9 3.37 -26.29 -29.32
CA ARG A 9 2.13 -26.33 -30.15
C ARG A 9 0.79 -26.83 -29.56
N ARG A 10 -0.25 -26.00 -29.82
CA ARG A 10 -1.59 -26.35 -30.35
C ARG A 10 -2.18 -27.74 -30.02
N LEU A 11 -3.29 -27.74 -29.29
CA LEU A 11 -4.47 -28.58 -29.57
C LEU A 11 -5.74 -27.88 -29.03
N LEU A 12 -6.93 -28.39 -29.40
CA LEU A 12 -8.25 -27.84 -29.07
C LEU A 12 -8.55 -26.43 -29.60
N ALA A 13 -8.95 -26.38 -30.87
CA ALA A 13 -9.75 -25.28 -31.42
C ALA A 13 -10.95 -25.85 -32.19
N GLN A 14 -12.10 -26.01 -31.50
CA GLN A 14 -13.46 -26.15 -32.07
C GLN A 14 -14.51 -26.23 -30.92
N GLU A 15 -15.79 -26.07 -31.30
CA GLU A 15 -17.02 -26.09 -30.45
C GLU A 15 -17.38 -24.81 -29.66
N GLY A 16 -18.47 -24.14 -30.09
CA GLY A 16 -19.32 -23.28 -29.25
C GLY A 16 -18.97 -21.78 -29.15
N PRO A 17 -19.95 -20.85 -29.30
CA PRO A 17 -19.79 -19.46 -28.87
C PRO A 17 -19.99 -19.34 -27.33
N PRO A 18 -19.09 -18.68 -26.59
CA PRO A 18 -19.25 -18.52 -25.15
C PRO A 18 -20.37 -17.53 -24.81
N LEU A 19 -21.35 -17.98 -24.04
CA LEU A 19 -22.33 -17.10 -23.40
C LEU A 19 -21.62 -16.20 -22.38
N HIS A 20 -21.74 -14.88 -22.52
CA HIS A 20 -21.16 -13.93 -21.57
C HIS A 20 -21.82 -14.04 -20.17
N PRO A 21 -21.07 -14.35 -19.11
CA PRO A 21 -21.54 -14.12 -17.75
C PRO A 21 -21.45 -12.62 -17.41
N PRO A 22 -22.46 -12.03 -16.74
CA PRO A 22 -22.37 -10.64 -16.28
C PRO A 22 -21.42 -10.54 -15.08
N GLY A 23 -20.25 -9.90 -15.26
CA GLY A 23 -19.31 -9.70 -14.15
C GLY A 23 -17.90 -9.19 -14.50
N ALA A 24 -17.46 -9.32 -15.76
CA ALA A 24 -16.14 -8.81 -16.17
C ALA A 24 -16.16 -7.29 -16.37
N ALA A 25 -15.53 -6.55 -15.45
CA ALA A 25 -15.33 -5.10 -15.59
C ALA A 25 -14.21 -4.81 -16.60
N SER A 26 -14.57 -4.40 -17.81
CA SER A 26 -13.64 -4.17 -18.92
C SER A 26 -12.91 -2.81 -18.83
N TRP A 27 -11.81 -2.77 -18.07
CA TRP A 27 -10.97 -1.58 -17.90
C TRP A 27 -10.01 -1.35 -19.08
N GLY A 28 -10.54 -0.87 -20.22
CA GLY A 28 -9.77 -0.68 -21.45
C GLY A 28 -9.54 0.77 -21.87
N ARG A 29 -8.47 1.41 -21.35
CA ARG A 29 -7.61 2.43 -22.03
C ARG A 29 -6.50 2.93 -21.09
N PRO A 30 -5.34 3.39 -21.63
CA PRO A 30 -4.13 3.62 -20.84
C PRO A 30 -4.08 4.99 -20.15
N GLY A 31 -3.52 5.05 -18.95
CA GLY A 31 -3.22 6.30 -18.24
C GLY A 31 -3.53 6.32 -16.73
N LEU A 32 -3.11 5.32 -15.96
CA LEU A 32 -3.32 5.26 -14.50
C LEU A 32 -2.03 4.92 -13.75
N GLY A 33 -1.76 5.63 -12.64
CA GLY A 33 -0.73 5.30 -11.65
C GLY A 33 -1.33 4.60 -10.42
N TRP A 34 -0.50 4.23 -9.43
CA TRP A 34 -0.90 3.45 -8.24
C TRP A 34 -0.58 4.17 -6.91
N ARG A 35 -1.57 4.57 -6.09
CA ARG A 35 -1.42 5.48 -4.91
C ARG A 35 -2.69 5.64 -3.97
N TYR A 36 -3.28 4.69 -3.20
CA TYR A 36 -4.68 4.82 -2.65
C TYR A 36 -5.00 4.41 -1.13
N LEU A 37 -6.17 4.81 -0.51
CA LEU A 37 -6.58 5.02 0.95
C LEU A 37 -7.26 3.96 1.93
N CYS A 38 -7.39 4.31 3.25
CA CYS A 38 -8.13 3.58 4.35
C CYS A 38 -9.44 4.26 4.84
N LEU A 39 -10.04 3.74 5.94
CA LEU A 39 -11.06 4.34 6.84
C LEU A 39 -11.27 3.53 8.16
N CYS A 40 -12.05 4.07 9.12
CA CYS A 40 -12.37 3.51 10.48
C CYS A 40 -13.70 4.12 11.06
N ARG A 41 -14.42 3.57 12.09
CA ARG A 41 -15.44 4.33 12.94
C ARG A 41 -15.86 3.90 14.40
N GLN A 42 -15.46 4.58 15.51
CA GLN A 42 -15.80 4.30 16.97
C GLN A 42 -17.23 4.63 17.48
N PRO A 43 -17.59 4.24 18.73
CA PRO A 43 -18.73 4.79 19.46
C PRO A 43 -18.42 6.08 20.25
N SER A 44 -19.36 7.03 20.20
CA SER A 44 -19.47 8.29 20.97
C SER A 44 -18.57 9.48 20.56
N VAL A 45 -19.21 10.58 20.11
CA VAL A 45 -18.56 11.81 19.57
C VAL A 45 -19.31 13.10 20.00
N SER A 46 -20.28 13.00 20.92
CA SER A 46 -21.34 14.02 21.09
C SER A 46 -20.91 15.40 21.60
N ARG A 47 -19.75 15.54 22.26
CA ARG A 47 -19.24 16.85 22.73
C ARG A 47 -18.20 17.50 21.82
N VAL A 48 -17.57 16.74 20.91
CA VAL A 48 -16.50 17.26 20.02
C VAL A 48 -17.07 18.23 18.97
N TRP A 49 -18.31 18.02 18.55
CA TRP A 49 -18.90 18.69 17.38
C TRP A 49 -19.31 20.16 17.57
N GLY A 50 -19.34 20.66 18.81
CA GLY A 50 -19.77 22.05 19.09
C GLY A 50 -18.81 23.09 18.52
N SER A 51 -17.50 22.87 18.67
CA SER A 51 -16.47 23.86 18.31
C SER A 51 -16.18 23.92 16.80
N LEU A 52 -16.39 22.82 16.06
CA LEU A 52 -15.98 22.68 14.65
C LEU A 52 -16.66 23.69 13.70
N ARG A 53 -17.84 24.23 14.06
CA ARG A 53 -18.64 25.07 13.14
C ARG A 53 -18.17 26.51 12.95
N ALA A 54 -17.12 26.95 13.65
CA ALA A 54 -16.59 28.32 13.51
C ALA A 54 -15.49 28.49 12.45
N LEU A 55 -15.02 27.41 11.80
CA LEU A 55 -13.66 27.34 11.25
C LEU A 55 -13.46 27.65 9.74
N HIS A 56 -14.39 28.28 9.02
CA HIS A 56 -14.20 28.54 7.57
C HIS A 56 -13.21 29.70 7.24
N ARG A 57 -12.59 30.36 8.24
CA ARG A 57 -11.62 31.47 8.03
C ARG A 57 -10.57 31.60 9.14
N SER A 58 -9.45 30.88 9.07
CA SER A 58 -8.11 31.38 9.51
C SER A 58 -7.00 30.33 9.31
N SER A 59 -5.75 30.83 9.27
CA SER A 59 -4.55 30.11 8.83
C SER A 59 -4.03 29.03 9.79
N SER A 60 -4.13 27.78 9.35
CA SER A 60 -3.12 26.69 9.45
C SER A 60 -2.48 26.26 10.78
N ILE A 61 -2.59 26.96 11.92
CA ILE A 61 -1.76 26.70 13.11
C ILE A 61 -2.55 26.27 14.36
N SER A 62 -3.79 26.74 14.55
CA SER A 62 -4.61 26.42 15.74
C SER A 62 -5.38 25.07 15.66
N LEU A 63 -5.17 24.30 14.59
CA LEU A 63 -6.04 23.20 14.18
C LEU A 63 -5.88 21.92 15.01
N TRP A 64 -4.71 21.68 15.59
CA TRP A 64 -4.34 20.37 16.13
C TRP A 64 -4.54 20.23 17.65
N GLU A 65 -4.29 21.29 18.43
CA GLU A 65 -4.41 21.29 19.90
C GLU A 65 -5.83 20.94 20.39
N GLN A 66 -6.85 21.21 19.57
CA GLN A 66 -8.26 20.96 19.93
C GLN A 66 -8.75 19.55 19.59
N VAL A 67 -7.97 18.75 18.85
CA VAL A 67 -8.43 17.45 18.32
C VAL A 67 -8.15 16.28 19.28
N LEU A 68 -7.08 16.37 20.09
CA LEU A 68 -6.47 15.17 20.72
C LEU A 68 -6.22 15.27 22.25
N PRO A 69 -7.26 15.50 23.09
CA PRO A 69 -7.15 15.39 24.54
C PRO A 69 -7.09 13.92 25.03
N GLU A 70 -5.93 13.27 24.78
CA GLU A 70 -5.36 12.08 25.45
C GLU A 70 -6.19 10.77 25.56
N LYS A 71 -7.46 10.72 25.13
CA LYS A 71 -8.37 9.60 25.45
C LYS A 71 -8.87 8.81 24.26
N ILE A 72 -8.20 7.67 24.05
CA ILE A 72 -8.63 6.50 23.26
C ILE A 72 -9.00 6.83 21.81
N LEU A 73 -7.98 7.08 20.99
CA LEU A 73 -8.05 6.75 19.57
C LEU A 73 -7.95 5.22 19.36
N ARG A 74 -8.59 4.75 18.29
CA ARG A 74 -8.62 3.41 17.71
C ARG A 74 -8.78 3.57 16.20
N GLY A 75 -7.97 4.43 15.60
CA GLY A 75 -8.01 4.74 14.19
C GLY A 75 -7.41 3.64 13.32
N ALA A 76 -7.77 3.62 12.05
CA ALA A 76 -7.12 2.80 11.04
C ALA A 76 -6.58 3.71 9.96
N VAL A 77 -5.38 3.36 9.51
CA VAL A 77 -4.54 4.22 8.70
C VAL A 77 -4.26 3.52 7.39
N VAL A 78 -4.06 4.31 6.33
CA VAL A 78 -3.33 3.84 5.15
C VAL A 78 -2.13 4.71 4.95
N ASN A 79 -1.02 4.00 4.80
CA ASN A 79 0.23 4.48 4.29
C ASN A 79 0.28 4.16 2.79
N VAL A 80 0.70 5.11 1.97
CA VAL A 80 1.14 4.85 0.60
C VAL A 80 2.32 5.76 0.27
N SER A 81 3.19 5.27 -0.62
CA SER A 81 4.37 5.96 -1.14
C SER A 81 5.42 6.29 -0.10
N SER A 82 6.24 5.28 0.16
CA SER A 82 7.68 5.48 0.26
C SER A 82 8.22 6.27 -0.95
N SER A 83 9.21 7.13 -0.73
CA SER A 83 9.59 8.21 -1.67
C SER A 83 10.32 7.75 -2.94
N TRP A 84 10.67 6.46 -3.05
CA TRP A 84 11.35 5.85 -4.20
C TRP A 84 10.40 5.52 -5.37
N GLN A 85 9.08 5.46 -5.15
CA GLN A 85 8.05 5.11 -6.15
C GLN A 85 7.86 6.16 -7.29
N ARG A 86 8.80 7.09 -7.45
CA ARG A 86 8.68 8.24 -8.34
C ARG A 86 8.96 7.84 -9.80
N LYS A 87 7.95 7.86 -10.67
CA LYS A 87 8.14 7.90 -12.14
C LYS A 87 8.70 9.27 -12.57
N SER A 88 9.97 9.54 -12.28
CA SER A 88 10.72 10.68 -12.82
C SER A 88 11.52 10.26 -14.06
N PRO A 89 11.52 11.04 -15.16
CA PRO A 89 12.41 10.80 -16.29
C PRO A 89 13.88 10.66 -15.84
N GLY A 90 14.56 9.62 -16.30
CA GLY A 90 15.97 9.35 -16.01
C GLY A 90 16.32 9.05 -14.53
N SER A 91 15.34 8.83 -13.64
CA SER A 91 15.60 8.59 -12.21
C SER A 91 14.50 7.83 -11.46
N GLY A 92 13.53 7.26 -12.18
CA GLY A 92 12.48 6.44 -11.60
C GLY A 92 12.73 4.95 -11.79
N LEU A 93 12.16 4.14 -10.89
CA LEU A 93 12.16 2.67 -10.85
C LEU A 93 12.03 1.94 -12.21
N TYR A 94 11.38 2.57 -13.19
CA TYR A 94 11.12 2.01 -14.52
C TYR A 94 12.21 2.29 -15.56
N SER A 95 13.21 3.15 -15.29
CA SER A 95 14.30 3.42 -16.26
C SER A 95 15.12 2.18 -16.57
N ASN A 96 15.33 1.31 -15.57
CA ASN A 96 16.02 0.03 -15.72
C ASN A 96 15.19 -0.99 -16.52
N LEU A 97 13.94 -0.67 -16.88
CA LEU A 97 13.04 -1.53 -17.65
C LEU A 97 12.92 -1.12 -19.13
N GLU A 98 13.50 0.01 -19.54
CA GLU A 98 13.53 0.47 -20.94
C GLU A 98 14.22 -0.56 -21.86
N GLN A 99 15.14 -1.36 -21.31
CA GLN A 99 15.82 -2.47 -22.01
C GLN A 99 14.92 -3.67 -22.38
N TYR A 100 13.69 -3.74 -21.88
CA TYR A 100 12.80 -4.91 -22.04
C TYR A 100 11.67 -4.72 -23.05
N ASP A 101 11.65 -3.60 -23.80
CA ASP A 101 10.67 -3.28 -24.85
C ASP A 101 9.20 -3.53 -24.42
N LEU A 102 8.85 -2.96 -23.26
CA LEU A 102 7.53 -3.11 -22.67
C LEU A 102 6.46 -2.37 -23.51
N PRO A 103 5.32 -3.02 -23.85
CA PRO A 103 4.27 -2.38 -24.64
C PRO A 103 3.65 -1.17 -23.93
N TYR A 104 3.65 -1.21 -22.59
CA TYR A 104 3.39 -0.11 -21.66
C TYR A 104 3.93 -0.50 -20.27
N PRO A 105 4.25 0.46 -19.39
CA PRO A 105 4.93 0.17 -18.11
C PRO A 105 4.18 -0.78 -17.18
N GLU A 106 2.84 -0.78 -17.25
CA GLU A 106 1.97 -1.56 -16.38
C GLU A 106 1.97 -3.06 -16.71
N ALA A 107 2.40 -3.46 -17.92
CA ALA A 107 2.40 -4.85 -18.38
C ALA A 107 3.27 -5.81 -17.53
N ILE A 108 4.26 -5.30 -16.80
CA ILE A 108 5.09 -6.10 -15.89
C ILE A 108 4.32 -6.70 -14.71
N PHE A 109 3.09 -6.23 -14.47
CA PHE A 109 2.15 -6.76 -13.48
C PHE A 109 0.95 -7.44 -14.14
N GLU A 110 1.02 -7.85 -15.41
CA GLU A 110 0.00 -8.67 -16.07
C GLU A 110 0.46 -10.13 -16.12
N LEU A 111 -0.42 -11.07 -15.76
CA LEU A 111 -0.08 -12.50 -15.75
C LEU A 111 0.33 -13.03 -17.13
N ASP A 112 -0.38 -12.65 -18.19
CA ASP A 112 -0.08 -13.09 -19.55
C ASP A 112 1.30 -12.63 -20.02
N TYR A 113 1.69 -11.38 -19.71
CA TYR A 113 3.04 -10.89 -19.98
C TYR A 113 4.08 -11.62 -19.11
N PHE A 114 3.81 -11.84 -17.83
CA PHE A 114 4.73 -12.54 -16.91
C PHE A 114 4.99 -13.99 -17.31
N PHE A 115 3.96 -14.72 -17.78
CA PHE A 115 4.14 -16.07 -18.31
C PHE A 115 4.87 -16.09 -19.67
N HIS A 116 4.81 -15.01 -20.45
CA HIS A 116 5.59 -14.85 -21.67
C HIS A 116 7.05 -14.48 -21.40
N ASN A 117 7.30 -13.52 -20.51
CA ASN A 117 8.62 -13.02 -20.13
C ASN A 117 8.62 -12.50 -18.68
N PRO A 118 9.00 -13.32 -17.68
CA PRO A 118 9.01 -12.91 -16.28
C PRO A 118 10.22 -12.03 -15.90
N LYS A 119 11.23 -11.91 -16.76
CA LYS A 119 12.51 -11.22 -16.45
C LYS A 119 12.35 -9.75 -16.05
N PRO A 120 11.48 -8.92 -16.68
CA PRO A 120 11.35 -7.51 -16.30
C PRO A 120 10.77 -7.35 -14.90
N PHE A 121 9.85 -8.24 -14.50
CA PHE A 121 9.34 -8.28 -13.13
C PHE A 121 10.43 -8.68 -12.13
N PHE A 122 11.30 -9.65 -12.44
CA PHE A 122 12.38 -10.02 -11.51
C PHE A 122 13.50 -8.99 -11.44
N ALA A 123 13.83 -8.32 -12.54
CA ALA A 123 14.72 -7.16 -12.55
C ALA A 123 14.15 -6.01 -11.70
N LEU A 124 12.84 -5.76 -11.78
CA LEU A 124 12.14 -4.84 -10.88
C LEU A 124 12.21 -5.32 -9.42
N ALA A 125 11.87 -6.57 -9.15
CA ALA A 125 11.81 -7.13 -7.80
C ALA A 125 13.16 -7.00 -7.08
N LYS A 126 14.28 -7.18 -7.79
CA LYS A 126 15.65 -6.99 -7.28
C LYS A 126 15.89 -5.61 -6.64
N GLU A 127 15.34 -4.54 -7.23
CA GLU A 127 15.39 -3.19 -6.67
C GLU A 127 14.46 -3.05 -5.44
N LEU A 128 13.35 -3.79 -5.41
CA LEU A 128 12.29 -3.71 -4.40
C LEU A 128 12.45 -4.65 -3.20
N TYR A 129 13.36 -5.62 -3.24
CA TYR A 129 13.55 -6.59 -2.17
C TYR A 129 13.93 -5.88 -0.85
N PRO A 130 13.37 -6.30 0.31
CA PRO A 130 13.70 -5.73 1.60
C PRO A 130 15.20 -5.69 1.88
N GLY A 131 15.68 -4.54 2.37
CA GLY A 131 17.10 -4.24 2.61
C GLY A 131 17.61 -3.02 1.86
N ASN A 132 17.13 -2.77 0.63
CA ASN A 132 17.55 -1.62 -0.19
C ASN A 132 17.04 -0.26 0.34
N TYR A 133 15.95 -0.28 1.11
CA TYR A 133 15.31 0.91 1.69
C TYR A 133 15.05 0.70 3.19
N ARG A 134 15.07 1.80 3.96
CA ARG A 134 14.71 1.82 5.39
C ARG A 134 13.40 2.57 5.62
N PRO A 135 12.64 2.25 6.69
CA PRO A 135 11.44 3.00 7.05
C PRO A 135 11.77 4.47 7.38
N ASN A 136 10.80 5.35 7.16
CA ASN A 136 10.92 6.80 7.44
C ASN A 136 9.96 7.24 8.56
N LEU A 137 9.98 8.54 8.91
CA LEU A 137 9.14 9.12 9.98
C LEU A 137 7.66 8.73 9.88
N ALA A 138 7.08 8.66 8.67
CA ALA A 138 5.68 8.26 8.51
C ALA A 138 5.46 6.81 8.98
N HIS A 139 6.35 5.89 8.61
CA HIS A 139 6.27 4.49 9.04
C HIS A 139 6.46 4.36 10.56
N TYR A 140 7.41 5.09 11.14
CA TYR A 140 7.64 5.10 12.59
C TYR A 140 6.51 5.79 13.37
N PHE A 141 5.77 6.73 12.77
CA PHE A 141 4.55 7.30 13.36
C PHE A 141 3.42 6.26 13.45
N LEU A 142 3.26 5.43 12.42
CA LEU A 142 2.31 4.32 12.42
C LEU A 142 2.69 3.25 13.45
N ARG A 143 4.00 3.01 13.61
CA ARG A 143 4.54 2.14 14.65
C ARG A 143 4.29 2.71 16.05
N LEU A 144 4.48 4.01 16.26
CA LEU A 144 4.17 4.65 17.55
C LEU A 144 2.66 4.62 17.85
N LEU A 145 1.79 4.77 16.84
CA LEU A 145 0.34 4.52 16.98
C LEU A 145 0.03 3.06 17.33
N HIS A 146 0.80 2.08 16.83
CA HIS A 146 0.67 0.69 17.23
C HIS A 146 1.10 0.47 18.68
N ASP A 147 2.29 0.92 19.06
CA ASP A 147 2.89 0.70 20.39
C ASP A 147 2.07 1.38 21.50
N LYS A 148 1.42 2.53 21.19
CA LYS A 148 0.43 3.19 22.07
C LYS A 148 -0.96 2.52 22.09
N GLY A 149 -1.17 1.45 21.32
CA GLY A 149 -2.44 0.71 21.25
C GLY A 149 -3.56 1.38 20.45
N LEU A 150 -3.25 2.43 19.69
CA LEU A 150 -4.22 3.30 19.01
C LEU A 150 -4.50 2.88 17.55
N LEU A 151 -3.60 2.13 16.93
CA LEU A 151 -3.81 1.57 15.59
C LEU A 151 -4.77 0.36 15.65
N LEU A 152 -5.96 0.42 15.04
CA LEU A 152 -6.78 -0.76 14.79
C LEU A 152 -6.11 -1.65 13.74
N ARG A 153 -5.88 -1.09 12.55
CA ARG A 153 -5.29 -1.74 11.38
C ARG A 153 -4.54 -0.72 10.54
N LEU A 154 -3.49 -1.17 9.86
CA LEU A 154 -2.83 -0.47 8.76
C LEU A 154 -3.10 -1.27 7.49
N TYR A 155 -3.77 -0.66 6.51
CA TYR A 155 -3.78 -1.19 5.15
C TYR A 155 -2.67 -0.48 4.37
N THR A 156 -2.11 -1.13 3.35
CA THR A 156 -1.12 -0.50 2.47
C THR A 156 -1.27 -1.00 1.03
N GLN A 157 -0.88 -0.14 0.09
CA GLN A 157 -0.67 -0.49 -1.32
C GLN A 157 0.82 -0.61 -1.68
N ASN A 158 1.71 -0.29 -0.75
CA ASN A 158 3.14 -0.50 -0.92
C ASN A 158 3.43 -2.02 -0.94
N ILE A 159 4.43 -2.40 -1.71
CA ILE A 159 4.91 -3.78 -1.80
C ILE A 159 6.35 -3.96 -1.29
N ASP A 160 7.01 -2.87 -0.87
CA ASP A 160 8.37 -2.88 -0.30
C ASP A 160 8.45 -3.49 1.11
N GLY A 161 7.30 -3.66 1.78
CA GLY A 161 7.23 -4.18 3.14
C GLY A 161 7.83 -3.24 4.19
N LEU A 162 7.98 -1.93 3.91
CA LEU A 162 8.54 -0.98 4.87
C LEU A 162 7.67 -0.83 6.13
N GLU A 163 6.38 -1.12 6.06
CA GLU A 163 5.52 -1.26 7.24
C GLU A 163 5.96 -2.43 8.14
N ARG A 164 6.37 -3.58 7.56
CA ARG A 164 6.92 -4.71 8.33
C ARG A 164 8.28 -4.35 8.93
N ALA A 165 9.15 -3.72 8.16
CA ALA A 165 10.48 -3.29 8.61
C ALA A 165 10.40 -2.25 9.75
N ALA A 166 9.38 -1.40 9.78
CA ALA A 166 9.10 -0.51 10.93
C ALA A 166 8.60 -1.26 12.20
N GLY A 167 8.38 -2.57 12.11
CA GLY A 167 7.87 -3.40 13.20
C GLY A 167 6.33 -3.39 13.35
N ILE A 168 5.56 -3.04 12.32
CA ILE A 168 4.11 -3.25 12.35
C ILE A 168 3.84 -4.77 12.27
N PRO A 169 3.20 -5.40 13.27
CA PRO A 169 2.99 -6.84 13.25
C PRO A 169 1.98 -7.23 12.18
N ALA A 170 2.17 -8.41 11.58
CA ALA A 170 1.29 -8.95 10.53
C ALA A 170 -0.20 -9.05 10.95
N THR A 171 -0.51 -9.09 12.25
CA THR A 171 -1.90 -9.01 12.75
C THR A 171 -2.55 -7.65 12.50
N LYS A 172 -1.76 -6.58 12.51
CA LYS A 172 -2.17 -5.18 12.26
C LYS A 172 -2.04 -4.77 10.80
N LEU A 173 -1.18 -5.41 10.01
CA LEU A 173 -0.94 -5.06 8.61
C LEU A 173 -1.89 -5.78 7.63
N VAL A 174 -2.27 -5.08 6.55
CA VAL A 174 -2.94 -5.63 5.37
C VAL A 174 -2.28 -5.06 4.12
N GLU A 175 -1.30 -5.78 3.58
CA GLU A 175 -0.72 -5.50 2.27
C GLU A 175 -1.71 -5.93 1.18
N ALA A 176 -2.45 -4.99 0.61
CA ALA A 176 -3.57 -5.33 -0.26
C ALA A 176 -3.16 -5.59 -1.71
N HIS A 177 -1.99 -5.09 -2.13
CA HIS A 177 -1.35 -5.44 -3.40
C HIS A 177 -0.32 -6.56 -3.25
N GLY A 178 -0.36 -7.30 -2.14
CA GLY A 178 0.55 -8.41 -1.89
C GLY A 178 1.91 -7.99 -1.32
N THR A 179 2.85 -8.93 -1.23
CA THR A 179 4.11 -8.75 -0.50
C THR A 179 5.26 -9.57 -1.11
N PHE A 180 6.50 -9.08 -1.01
CA PHE A 180 7.69 -9.89 -1.31
C PHE A 180 8.07 -10.87 -0.19
N ALA A 181 7.39 -10.83 0.97
CA ALA A 181 7.72 -11.67 2.12
C ALA A 181 7.32 -13.15 1.97
N SER A 182 6.49 -13.49 0.97
CA SER A 182 6.13 -14.86 0.59
C SER A 182 6.00 -14.98 -0.92
N ALA A 183 6.09 -16.20 -1.43
CA ALA A 183 6.00 -16.49 -2.86
C ALA A 183 5.31 -17.83 -3.11
N THR A 184 4.62 -17.95 -4.23
CA THR A 184 3.83 -19.13 -4.59
C THR A 184 4.25 -19.69 -5.96
N CYS A 185 4.36 -21.01 -6.07
CA CYS A 185 4.60 -21.65 -7.37
C CYS A 185 3.36 -21.52 -8.26
N THR A 186 3.56 -20.91 -9.44
CA THR A 186 2.48 -20.71 -10.43
C THR A 186 1.84 -22.00 -10.93
N VAL A 187 2.54 -23.14 -10.83
CA VAL A 187 2.06 -24.46 -11.29
C VAL A 187 1.45 -25.28 -10.15
N CYS A 188 2.24 -25.61 -9.10
CA CYS A 188 1.76 -26.51 -8.04
C CYS A 188 1.07 -25.80 -6.85
N GLN A 189 1.02 -24.46 -6.85
CA GLN A 189 0.41 -23.64 -5.78
C GLN A 189 1.01 -23.84 -4.38
N GLN A 190 2.18 -24.49 -4.28
CA GLN A 190 2.98 -24.51 -3.06
C GLN A 190 3.48 -23.10 -2.74
N SER A 191 3.26 -22.64 -1.51
CA SER A 191 3.77 -21.38 -0.99
C SER A 191 5.07 -21.58 -0.21
N PHE A 192 5.92 -20.55 -0.22
CA PHE A 192 7.28 -20.53 0.30
C PHE A 192 7.60 -19.16 0.94
N PRO A 193 8.58 -19.06 1.86
CA PRO A 193 9.14 -17.79 2.31
C PRO A 193 9.78 -17.00 1.15
N GLY A 194 9.61 -15.68 1.12
CA GLY A 194 10.20 -14.85 0.06
C GLY A 194 11.73 -14.82 0.07
N GLU A 195 12.33 -14.94 1.26
CA GLU A 195 13.78 -15.03 1.46
C GLU A 195 14.44 -16.23 0.77
N GLU A 196 13.71 -17.34 0.58
CA GLU A 196 14.22 -18.58 -0.05
C GLU A 196 14.69 -18.33 -1.49
N PHE A 197 14.05 -17.39 -2.19
CA PHE A 197 14.32 -17.08 -3.60
C PHE A 197 15.02 -15.74 -3.82
N GLN A 198 15.32 -14.99 -2.75
CA GLN A 198 16.07 -13.73 -2.83
C GLN A 198 17.46 -13.93 -3.48
N VAL A 199 18.10 -15.08 -3.24
CA VAL A 199 19.41 -15.44 -3.82
C VAL A 199 19.37 -15.68 -5.34
N ASP A 200 18.21 -16.08 -5.89
CA ASP A 200 18.01 -16.17 -7.35
C ASP A 200 17.77 -14.79 -7.94
N VAL A 201 16.85 -14.02 -7.36
CA VAL A 201 16.49 -12.68 -7.86
C VAL A 201 17.67 -11.71 -7.82
N MET A 202 18.44 -11.68 -6.72
CA MET A 202 19.64 -10.84 -6.60
C MET A 202 20.74 -11.21 -7.62
N ALA A 203 20.76 -12.46 -8.08
CA ALA A 203 21.70 -12.96 -9.08
C ALA A 203 21.09 -13.05 -10.50
N ASP A 204 20.03 -12.27 -10.75
CA ASP A 204 19.37 -12.10 -12.05
C ASP A 204 18.81 -13.42 -12.65
N ARG A 205 18.48 -14.38 -11.79
CA ARG A 205 17.81 -15.64 -12.17
C ARG A 205 16.31 -15.56 -11.89
N VAL A 206 15.53 -16.14 -12.80
CA VAL A 206 14.10 -16.42 -12.57
C VAL A 206 14.00 -17.58 -11.58
N PRO A 207 13.37 -17.44 -10.41
CA PRO A 207 13.32 -18.51 -9.43
C PRO A 207 12.34 -19.62 -9.83
N CYS A 208 12.76 -20.88 -9.67
CA CYS A 208 12.01 -22.06 -10.12
C CYS A 208 11.70 -22.99 -8.94
N CYS A 209 10.50 -23.57 -8.95
CA CYS A 209 10.03 -24.44 -7.88
C CYS A 209 10.86 -25.73 -7.78
N PRO A 210 11.40 -26.08 -6.59
CA PRO A 210 12.19 -27.30 -6.42
C PRO A 210 11.38 -28.59 -6.58
N ILE A 211 10.05 -28.52 -6.54
CA ILE A 211 9.14 -29.66 -6.65
C ILE A 211 8.74 -29.94 -8.11
N CYS A 212 8.43 -28.89 -8.89
CA CYS A 212 7.78 -29.03 -10.20
C CYS A 212 8.36 -28.15 -11.32
N THR A 213 9.49 -27.47 -11.08
CA THR A 213 10.20 -26.53 -11.97
C THR A 213 9.41 -25.31 -12.50
N GLY A 214 8.11 -25.20 -12.23
CA GLY A 214 7.31 -24.00 -12.51
C GLY A 214 7.82 -22.75 -11.77
N ILE A 215 7.63 -21.58 -12.37
CA ILE A 215 8.12 -20.29 -11.83
C ILE A 215 7.54 -20.05 -10.43
N ILE A 216 8.38 -19.60 -9.49
CA ILE A 216 7.94 -19.06 -8.22
C ILE A 216 7.64 -17.56 -8.40
N LYS A 217 6.37 -17.18 -8.29
CA LYS A 217 5.93 -15.77 -8.32
C LYS A 217 5.83 -15.26 -6.88
N PRO A 218 6.55 -14.20 -6.48
CA PRO A 218 6.28 -13.49 -5.23
C PRO A 218 4.80 -13.13 -5.11
N ASP A 219 4.25 -13.13 -3.90
CA ASP A 219 2.81 -12.97 -3.64
C ASP A 219 2.34 -11.50 -3.78
N ILE A 220 2.79 -10.83 -4.85
CA ILE A 220 2.35 -9.53 -5.37
C ILE A 220 1.10 -9.74 -6.22
N VAL A 221 0.08 -8.91 -6.03
CA VAL A 221 -1.18 -8.95 -6.79
C VAL A 221 -0.98 -8.29 -8.16
N PHE A 222 -1.23 -9.06 -9.20
CA PHE A 222 -1.15 -8.63 -10.60
C PHE A 222 -2.53 -8.20 -11.13
N PHE A 223 -2.56 -7.47 -12.24
CA PHE A 223 -3.80 -7.12 -12.93
C PHE A 223 -4.58 -8.40 -13.28
N GLY A 224 -5.84 -8.46 -12.86
CA GLY A 224 -6.72 -9.62 -13.04
C GLY A 224 -6.67 -10.67 -11.90
N GLU A 225 -5.69 -10.60 -11.00
CA GLU A 225 -5.69 -11.44 -9.79
C GLU A 225 -6.70 -10.93 -8.74
N GLN A 226 -7.10 -11.82 -7.82
CA GLN A 226 -7.92 -11.45 -6.68
C GLN A 226 -7.07 -10.80 -5.58
N LEU A 227 -7.65 -9.83 -4.87
CA LEU A 227 -7.02 -9.23 -3.70
C LEU A 227 -6.85 -10.27 -2.57
N PRO A 228 -5.81 -10.17 -1.72
CA PRO A 228 -5.53 -11.18 -0.70
C PRO A 228 -6.67 -11.25 0.31
N GLN A 229 -6.96 -12.44 0.85
CA GLN A 229 -8.11 -12.65 1.76
C GLN A 229 -8.12 -11.71 2.97
N ARG A 230 -6.95 -11.22 3.41
CA ARG A 230 -6.80 -10.21 4.47
C ARG A 230 -7.42 -8.86 4.13
N PHE A 231 -7.53 -8.50 2.84
CA PHE A 231 -8.14 -7.25 2.40
C PHE A 231 -9.62 -7.14 2.83
N PHE A 232 -10.35 -8.25 2.83
CA PHE A 232 -11.77 -8.29 3.19
C PHE A 232 -12.07 -8.01 4.67
N LEU A 233 -11.03 -7.90 5.53
CA LEU A 233 -11.17 -7.39 6.90
C LEU A 233 -11.74 -5.97 6.95
N HIS A 234 -11.66 -5.19 5.85
CA HIS A 234 -12.16 -3.82 5.82
C HIS A 234 -13.65 -3.72 6.15
N MET A 235 -14.45 -4.73 5.76
CA MET A 235 -15.89 -4.79 6.06
C MET A 235 -16.19 -4.78 7.57
N ALA A 236 -15.26 -5.27 8.40
CA ALA A 236 -15.36 -5.27 9.86
C ALA A 236 -14.60 -4.11 10.52
N ASP A 237 -13.43 -3.72 10.00
CA ASP A 237 -12.61 -2.66 10.59
C ASP A 237 -13.19 -1.25 10.38
N PHE A 238 -13.61 -0.95 9.14
CA PHE A 238 -13.99 0.39 8.71
C PHE A 238 -15.24 0.92 9.44
N PRO A 239 -16.11 0.06 9.99
CA PRO A 239 -17.15 0.49 10.90
C PRO A 239 -16.80 0.71 12.39
N MET A 240 -15.58 0.58 12.97
CA MET A 240 -15.44 0.14 14.41
C MET A 240 -15.16 1.04 15.68
N ALA A 241 -14.08 1.76 16.08
CA ALA A 241 -12.75 2.19 15.63
C ALA A 241 -12.59 3.65 15.06
N ASP A 242 -12.45 4.74 15.83
CA ASP A 242 -12.65 6.18 15.45
C ASP A 242 -12.16 6.67 14.09
N LEU A 243 -10.87 6.95 13.99
CA LEU A 243 -10.31 7.98 13.14
C LEU A 243 -9.75 7.40 11.84
N LEU A 244 -9.85 8.15 10.75
CA LEU A 244 -9.01 7.92 9.60
C LEU A 244 -7.85 8.90 9.55
N ILE A 245 -6.64 8.37 9.41
CA ILE A 245 -5.46 9.10 8.91
C ILE A 245 -5.04 8.51 7.56
N ILE A 246 -4.63 9.36 6.64
CA ILE A 246 -4.30 9.04 5.26
C ILE A 246 -2.96 9.67 4.94
N ILE A 247 -2.05 8.92 4.34
CA ILE A 247 -0.69 9.39 4.10
C ILE A 247 -0.26 9.04 2.67
N GLY A 248 -0.03 10.06 1.82
CA GLY A 248 0.70 9.96 0.55
C GLY A 248 0.02 9.29 -0.65
N THR A 249 -1.17 9.73 -1.06
CA THR A 249 -2.01 9.01 -2.05
C THR A 249 -2.87 9.96 -2.94
N SER A 250 -3.43 9.51 -4.09
CA SER A 250 -4.25 10.35 -5.02
C SER A 250 -5.71 9.96 -5.30
N LEU A 251 -6.23 8.90 -4.70
CA LEU A 251 -7.64 8.45 -4.77
C LEU A 251 -8.27 8.20 -6.18
N GLU A 252 -7.55 7.53 -7.09
CA GLU A 252 -7.95 7.25 -8.47
C GLU A 252 -8.19 5.76 -8.79
N VAL A 253 -7.56 4.79 -8.11
CA VAL A 253 -7.76 3.34 -8.40
C VAL A 253 -8.42 2.60 -7.23
N GLU A 254 -9.32 1.70 -7.59
CA GLU A 254 -10.09 0.85 -6.70
C GLU A 254 -9.27 -0.35 -6.16
N PRO A 255 -9.68 -0.99 -5.05
CA PRO A 255 -10.85 -0.67 -4.22
C PRO A 255 -10.62 0.56 -3.33
N PHE A 256 -9.38 1.02 -3.21
CA PHE A 256 -8.98 2.00 -2.19
C PHE A 256 -9.57 3.41 -2.42
N ALA A 257 -9.94 3.75 -3.66
CA ALA A 257 -10.65 4.99 -4.00
C ALA A 257 -12.05 5.06 -3.38
N SER A 258 -12.86 4.00 -3.50
CA SER A 258 -14.17 3.89 -2.83
C SER A 258 -14.06 3.52 -1.34
N LEU A 259 -13.06 2.73 -0.96
CA LEU A 259 -12.76 2.28 0.41
C LEU A 259 -12.70 3.45 1.40
N CYS A 260 -12.16 4.60 0.97
CA CYS A 260 -12.10 5.83 1.76
C CYS A 260 -13.44 6.52 2.05
N GLN A 261 -14.55 5.93 1.57
CA GLN A 261 -15.91 6.35 1.87
C GLN A 261 -16.67 5.38 2.78
N ALA A 262 -16.25 4.11 2.91
CA ALA A 262 -17.01 3.01 3.51
C ALA A 262 -17.29 3.11 5.04
N SER A 263 -16.90 4.19 5.70
CA SER A 263 -17.17 4.46 7.12
C SER A 263 -18.37 5.37 7.29
N ARG A 264 -18.97 5.24 8.47
CA ARG A 264 -20.14 6.01 8.88
C ARG A 264 -19.79 7.50 8.93
N ARG A 265 -20.51 8.36 8.21
CA ARG A 265 -20.13 9.75 7.82
C ARG A 265 -19.59 10.68 8.94
N SER A 266 -19.90 10.43 10.21
CA SER A 266 -19.40 11.23 11.35
C SER A 266 -17.92 11.02 11.70
N VAL A 267 -17.19 10.20 10.94
CA VAL A 267 -15.73 9.98 11.10
C VAL A 267 -14.96 11.17 10.59
N PRO A 268 -14.14 11.83 11.42
CA PRO A 268 -13.13 12.75 10.91
C PRO A 268 -12.16 11.99 10.00
N ARG A 269 -11.87 12.53 8.82
CA ARG A 269 -10.87 11.96 7.92
C ARG A 269 -9.72 12.95 7.75
N VAL A 270 -8.50 12.54 8.07
CA VAL A 270 -7.30 13.40 8.01
C VAL A 270 -6.44 12.99 6.81
N LEU A 271 -6.36 13.86 5.81
CA LEU A 271 -5.50 13.74 4.63
C LEU A 271 -4.14 14.41 4.89
N ILE A 272 -3.06 13.65 4.88
CA ILE A 272 -1.67 14.15 4.83
C ILE A 272 -1.11 13.81 3.45
N ASN A 273 -1.03 14.80 2.56
CA ASN A 273 -0.69 14.56 1.16
C ASN A 273 -0.14 15.79 0.46
N ARG A 274 0.44 15.63 -0.73
CA ARG A 274 0.91 16.75 -1.56
C ARG A 274 -0.25 17.58 -2.14
N GLU A 275 -1.35 16.93 -2.49
CA GLU A 275 -2.48 17.53 -3.21
C GLU A 275 -3.83 17.11 -2.58
N LEU A 276 -4.89 17.89 -2.81
CA LEU A 276 -6.25 17.53 -2.43
C LEU A 276 -6.82 16.54 -3.46
N VAL A 277 -7.27 15.37 -3.01
CA VAL A 277 -7.39 14.18 -3.88
C VAL A 277 -8.72 13.44 -3.74
N GLY A 278 -9.19 12.85 -4.84
CA GLY A 278 -10.43 12.07 -4.96
C GLY A 278 -11.59 12.54 -4.07
N PRO A 279 -12.23 11.68 -3.25
CA PRO A 279 -13.31 12.06 -2.34
C PRO A 279 -13.02 13.14 -1.28
N PHE A 280 -11.83 13.75 -1.20
CA PHE A 280 -11.60 15.00 -0.47
C PHE A 280 -11.78 16.24 -1.37
N ALA A 281 -11.48 16.10 -2.67
CA ALA A 281 -11.69 17.14 -3.66
C ALA A 281 -13.13 17.13 -4.20
N TRP A 282 -13.71 15.95 -4.52
CA TRP A 282 -15.01 15.84 -5.19
C TRP A 282 -16.18 15.40 -4.30
N GLN A 283 -15.95 14.93 -3.07
CA GLN A 283 -17.04 14.60 -2.13
C GLN A 283 -16.67 14.85 -0.64
N PRO A 284 -16.22 16.06 -0.28
CA PRO A 284 -15.81 16.37 1.08
C PRO A 284 -16.96 16.20 2.10
N ARG A 285 -16.56 15.92 3.35
CA ARG A 285 -17.42 15.85 4.53
C ARG A 285 -17.11 17.04 5.45
N ASP A 286 -18.11 17.47 6.24
CA ASP A 286 -18.01 18.56 7.24
C ASP A 286 -16.88 18.41 8.28
N ASN A 287 -16.23 17.25 8.32
CA ASN A 287 -15.21 16.81 9.28
C ASN A 287 -13.95 16.23 8.60
N ASP A 288 -13.77 16.48 7.30
CA ASP A 288 -12.49 16.23 6.64
C ASP A 288 -11.48 17.32 6.99
N VAL A 289 -10.22 16.93 7.19
CA VAL A 289 -9.08 17.83 7.42
C VAL A 289 -8.00 17.47 6.41
N ALA A 290 -7.39 18.46 5.77
CA ALA A 290 -6.32 18.26 4.79
C ALA A 290 -5.07 19.05 5.15
N GLN A 291 -4.02 18.34 5.57
CA GLN A 291 -2.65 18.84 5.68
C GLN A 291 -1.96 18.66 4.32
N LEU A 292 -1.92 19.72 3.52
CA LEU A 292 -1.28 19.72 2.21
C LEU A 292 0.20 20.11 2.31
N GLY A 293 1.06 19.48 1.50
CA GLY A 293 2.50 19.75 1.45
C GLY A 293 3.34 18.48 1.37
N ASP A 294 4.59 18.54 1.84
CA ASP A 294 5.37 17.30 1.96
C ASP A 294 4.82 16.39 3.06
N ILE A 295 4.85 15.08 2.79
CA ILE A 295 4.31 14.03 3.66
C ILE A 295 5.05 14.00 5.01
N ILE A 296 6.38 14.11 5.01
CA ILE A 296 7.20 14.03 6.22
C ILE A 296 6.96 15.27 7.08
N SER A 297 6.97 16.46 6.49
CA SER A 297 6.66 17.71 7.21
C SER A 297 5.21 17.74 7.74
N GLY A 298 4.26 17.12 7.03
CA GLY A 298 2.89 16.93 7.51
C GLY A 298 2.80 16.00 8.72
N VAL A 299 3.52 14.86 8.70
CA VAL A 299 3.62 13.95 9.85
C VAL A 299 4.35 14.61 11.03
N GLU A 300 5.44 15.34 10.79
CA GLU A 300 6.13 16.13 11.83
C GLU A 300 5.17 17.12 12.51
N THR A 301 4.32 17.79 11.75
CA THR A 301 3.36 18.77 12.27
C THR A 301 2.35 18.10 13.20
N LEU A 302 1.82 16.94 12.80
CA LEU A 302 0.92 16.13 13.64
C LEU A 302 1.62 15.59 14.89
N VAL A 303 2.86 15.08 14.76
CA VAL A 303 3.68 14.58 15.88
C VAL A 303 3.98 15.68 16.91
N LYS A 304 4.35 16.89 16.44
CA LYS A 304 4.66 18.03 17.30
C LYS A 304 3.41 18.49 18.07
N ALA A 305 2.25 18.57 17.42
CA ALA A 305 1.00 18.93 18.08
C ALA A 305 0.42 17.83 19.00
N LEU A 306 0.78 16.57 18.77
CA LEU A 306 0.54 15.45 19.69
C LEU A 306 1.45 15.47 20.93
N GLY A 307 2.51 16.29 20.94
CA GLY A 307 3.54 16.26 21.97
C GLY A 307 4.48 15.04 21.89
N TRP A 308 4.41 14.24 20.82
CA TRP A 308 5.11 12.96 20.70
C TRP A 308 6.51 13.07 20.07
N THR A 309 7.02 14.28 19.82
CA THR A 309 8.33 14.53 19.18
C THR A 309 9.44 13.68 19.79
N LYS A 310 9.60 13.73 21.13
CA LYS A 310 10.62 12.92 21.81
C LYS A 310 10.36 11.43 21.71
N GLU A 311 9.11 10.98 21.81
CA GLU A 311 8.80 9.54 21.76
C GLU A 311 9.09 8.92 20.38
N ILE A 312 8.92 9.69 19.30
CA ILE A 312 9.26 9.22 17.95
C ILE A 312 10.76 9.34 17.67
N GLU A 313 11.45 10.34 18.22
CA GLU A 313 12.92 10.44 18.18
C GLU A 313 13.56 9.24 18.93
N ASP A 314 13.13 8.98 20.17
CA ASP A 314 13.56 7.83 20.97
C ASP A 314 13.21 6.49 20.29
N LEU A 315 12.13 6.41 19.50
CA LEU A 315 11.79 5.22 18.71
C LEU A 315 12.71 5.06 17.50
N ILE A 316 12.88 6.11 16.69
CA ILE A 316 13.71 6.09 15.48
C ILE A 316 15.15 5.73 15.83
N GLN A 317 15.70 6.31 16.91
CA GLN A 317 17.05 5.97 17.37
C GLN A 317 17.15 4.48 17.71
N ARG A 318 16.26 3.95 18.56
CA ARG A 318 16.28 2.53 18.97
C ARG A 318 16.12 1.53 17.84
N GLU A 319 15.43 1.86 16.76
CA GLU A 319 15.30 0.97 15.60
C GLU A 319 16.54 1.15 14.67
N THR A 320 17.04 2.37 14.49
CA THR A 320 18.27 2.65 13.71
C THR A 320 19.52 2.02 14.33
N ASP A 321 19.60 1.96 15.66
CA ASP A 321 20.69 1.32 16.41
C ASP A 321 20.70 -0.21 16.23
N LYS A 322 19.56 -0.85 15.97
CA LYS A 322 19.50 -2.29 15.65
C LYS A 322 20.03 -2.59 14.26
N ASP A 323 19.70 -1.73 13.29
CA ASP A 323 20.20 -1.81 11.91
C ASP A 323 21.71 -1.49 11.77
N ALA A 324 22.45 -1.38 12.88
CA ALA A 324 23.87 -1.05 12.94
C ALA A 324 24.70 -2.09 13.73
N LEU A 325 24.08 -3.21 14.13
CA LEU A 325 24.66 -4.32 14.91
C LEU A 325 24.65 -5.64 14.13
#